data_AF-A0A353NGM6-F1
#
_entry.id   AF-A0A353NGM6-F1
#
_cell.length_a   1.000
_cell.length_b   1.000
_cell.length_c   1.000
_cell.angle_alpha   90.00
_cell.angle_beta   90.00
_cell.angle_gamma   90.00
#
_symmetry.space_group_name_H-M   'P 1'
#
loop_
_entity.id
_entity.type
_entity.pdbx_description
1 polymer ?
#
loop_
_entity_poly.entity_id
_entity_poly.type
_entity_poly.pdbx_seq_one_letter_code
_entity_poly.pdbx_strand_id
1 'polypeptide(L)'
;MKNILLLSVFATCLLTSAMLFAAGEVKEKEAYDEDAYGPQAPIVWVKPVKSVVFEHKVHTMDAGLTCDSCHDELFEMESGAAEAKDDFTMASLYKGGYCGSCHDGSTAFASNTRCTTCHIGVRGHARLMGESGSAEKSH
;
A
#
# COMPACT_ATOMS: atom_id res chain seq x y z
N MET A 1 18.62 12.34 59.23
CA MET A 1 18.14 10.99 58.83
C MET A 1 16.97 11.04 57.84
N LYS A 2 15.97 11.93 58.02
CA LYS A 2 14.83 12.10 57.08
C LYS A 2 15.24 12.55 55.66
N ASN A 3 16.28 13.37 55.54
CA ASN A 3 16.70 14.00 54.28
C ASN A 3 17.57 13.08 53.42
N ILE A 4 18.21 12.07 54.03
CA ILE A 4 19.03 11.05 53.34
C ILE A 4 18.12 9.99 52.71
N LEU A 5 16.99 9.65 53.35
CA LEU A 5 16.00 8.72 52.82
C LEU A 5 15.25 9.27 51.59
N LEU A 6 15.06 10.59 51.51
CA LEU A 6 14.42 11.27 50.38
C LEU A 6 15.33 11.36 49.14
N LEU A 7 16.64 11.51 49.34
CA LEU A 7 17.62 11.52 48.26
C LEU A 7 17.82 10.13 47.63
N SER A 8 17.73 9.06 48.42
CA SER A 8 17.82 7.68 47.89
C SER A 8 16.62 7.29 47.03
N VAL A 9 15.40 7.71 47.41
CA VAL A 9 14.17 7.40 46.65
C VAL A 9 14.13 8.14 45.31
N PHE A 10 14.59 9.40 45.26
CA PHE A 10 14.68 10.16 44.00
C PHE A 10 15.76 9.58 43.06
N ALA A 11 16.91 9.16 43.60
CA ALA A 11 17.96 8.53 42.81
C ALA A 11 17.53 7.18 42.22
N THR A 12 16.80 6.35 42.98
CA THR A 12 16.28 5.07 42.48
C THR A 12 15.17 5.26 41.45
N CYS A 13 14.34 6.31 41.58
CA CYS A 13 13.28 6.60 40.61
C CYS A 13 13.82 7.14 39.27
N LEU A 14 14.94 7.88 39.30
CA LEU A 14 15.65 8.33 38.10
C LEU A 14 16.42 7.18 37.42
N LEU A 15 16.98 6.26 38.19
CA LEU A 15 17.67 5.07 37.67
C LEU A 15 16.71 4.07 37.01
N THR A 16 15.50 3.89 37.55
CA THR A 16 14.48 3.04 36.90
C THR A 16 13.90 3.69 35.65
N SER A 17 13.77 5.02 35.62
CA SER A 17 13.29 5.74 34.43
C SER A 17 14.28 5.71 33.26
N ALA A 18 15.59 5.67 33.52
CA ALA A 18 16.61 5.53 32.48
C ALA A 18 16.65 4.13 31.84
N MET A 19 16.28 3.08 32.58
CA MET A 19 16.24 1.71 32.04
C MET A 19 15.02 1.43 31.15
N LEU A 20 13.94 2.21 31.24
CA LEU A 20 12.78 2.04 30.36
C LEU A 20 12.95 2.64 28.95
N PHE A 21 13.97 3.46 28.70
CA PHE A 21 14.19 4.11 27.39
C PHE A 21 15.12 3.34 26.44
N ALA A 22 15.73 2.22 26.88
CA ALA A 22 16.68 1.46 26.07
C ALA A 22 16.06 0.31 25.25
N ALA A 23 14.77 0.02 25.41
CA ALA A 23 14.05 -1.03 24.68
C ALA A 23 13.26 -0.49 23.47
N GLY A 24 13.72 0.60 22.86
CA GLY A 24 13.26 0.97 21.52
C GLY A 24 13.78 -0.08 20.54
N GLU A 25 12.99 -1.12 20.29
CA GLU A 25 13.25 -2.13 19.28
C GLU A 25 13.53 -1.43 17.95
N VAL A 26 14.79 -1.51 17.51
CA VAL A 26 15.12 -1.30 16.10
C VAL A 26 14.51 -2.50 15.38
N LYS A 27 13.25 -2.40 14.97
CA LYS A 27 12.69 -3.26 13.93
C LYS A 27 13.53 -3.01 12.69
N GLU A 28 14.55 -3.85 12.49
CA GLU A 28 15.15 -4.06 11.20
C GLU A 28 13.99 -4.27 10.22
N LYS A 29 13.89 -3.43 9.19
CA LYS A 29 12.88 -3.62 8.15
C LYS A 29 13.21 -4.97 7.51
N GLU A 30 12.47 -6.00 7.89
CA GLU A 30 12.53 -7.29 7.24
C GLU A 30 12.35 -7.09 5.73
N ALA A 31 13.14 -7.82 4.95
CA ALA A 31 13.08 -7.77 3.50
C ALA A 31 11.67 -8.15 3.03
N TYR A 32 11.21 -7.55 1.92
CA TYR A 32 9.90 -7.85 1.37
C TYR A 32 9.84 -9.32 0.91
N ASP A 33 8.87 -10.06 1.43
CA ASP A 33 8.61 -11.45 1.09
C ASP A 33 7.50 -11.53 0.02
N GLU A 34 7.88 -11.84 -1.21
CA GLU A 34 6.92 -11.95 -2.33
C GLU A 34 6.00 -13.16 -2.20
N ASP A 35 6.40 -14.21 -1.48
CA ASP A 35 5.54 -15.38 -1.26
C ASP A 35 4.42 -15.06 -0.26
N ALA A 36 4.72 -14.21 0.73
CA ALA A 36 3.74 -13.75 1.71
C ALA A 36 2.84 -12.63 1.19
N TYR A 37 3.39 -11.70 0.41
CA TYR A 37 2.73 -10.45 0.05
C TYR A 37 2.45 -10.27 -1.43
N GLY A 38 2.84 -11.21 -2.29
CA GLY A 38 2.72 -11.11 -3.74
C GLY A 38 3.87 -10.32 -4.39
N PRO A 39 3.83 -10.16 -5.73
CA PRO A 39 4.88 -9.46 -6.47
C PRO A 39 5.15 -8.04 -5.97
N GLN A 40 6.42 -7.68 -5.79
CA GLN A 40 6.80 -6.33 -5.36
C GLN A 40 6.59 -5.30 -6.47
N ALA A 41 6.80 -5.71 -7.73
CA ALA A 41 6.61 -4.84 -8.88
C ALA A 41 5.12 -4.51 -9.08
N PRO A 42 4.78 -3.24 -9.40
CA PRO A 42 3.41 -2.86 -9.67
C PRO A 42 2.88 -3.52 -10.95
N ILE A 43 1.61 -3.92 -10.92
CA ILE A 43 0.87 -4.25 -12.13
C ILE A 43 0.45 -2.95 -12.79
N VAL A 44 0.67 -2.86 -14.11
CA VAL A 44 0.21 -1.73 -14.92
C VAL A 44 -0.70 -2.24 -16.03
N TRP A 45 -2.00 -1.98 -15.91
CA TRP A 45 -2.95 -2.26 -16.98
C TRP A 45 -2.86 -1.20 -18.08
N VAL A 46 -2.91 -1.68 -19.31
CA VAL A 46 -2.85 -0.91 -20.55
C VAL A 46 -4.19 -0.90 -21.29
N LYS A 47 -5.14 -1.76 -20.91
CA LYS A 47 -6.52 -1.81 -21.40
C LYS A 47 -7.52 -1.91 -20.25
N PRO A 48 -8.75 -1.37 -20.40
CA PRO A 48 -9.24 -0.59 -21.55
C PRO A 48 -8.66 0.82 -21.63
N VAL A 49 -8.00 1.29 -20.57
CA VAL A 49 -7.32 2.59 -20.50
C VAL A 49 -5.87 2.38 -20.12
N LYS A 50 -4.97 3.18 -20.68
CA LYS A 50 -3.54 3.06 -20.39
C LYS A 50 -3.20 3.56 -18.98
N SER A 51 -2.28 2.86 -18.34
CA SER A 51 -1.60 3.29 -17.12
C SER A 51 -2.54 3.34 -15.92
N VAL A 52 -3.23 2.22 -15.68
CA VAL A 52 -3.86 1.95 -14.38
C VAL A 52 -2.86 1.14 -13.55
N VAL A 53 -2.60 1.53 -12.31
CA VAL A 53 -1.61 0.89 -11.45
C VAL A 53 -2.25 0.13 -10.29
N PHE A 54 -1.64 -0.99 -9.92
CA PHE A 54 -1.93 -1.73 -8.69
C PHE A 54 -0.66 -2.26 -8.05
N GLU A 55 -0.65 -2.25 -6.73
CA GLU A 55 0.49 -2.65 -5.92
C GLU A 55 0.03 -3.69 -4.90
N HIS A 56 0.57 -4.91 -4.97
CA HIS A 56 0.22 -5.96 -4.02
C HIS A 56 0.54 -5.54 -2.59
N LYS A 57 1.75 -5.01 -2.36
CA LYS A 57 2.19 -4.51 -1.04
C LYS A 57 1.14 -3.65 -0.32
N VAL A 58 0.48 -2.72 -1.04
CA VAL A 58 -0.53 -1.84 -0.46
C VAL A 58 -1.76 -2.63 0.02
N HIS A 59 -2.13 -3.67 -0.70
CA HIS A 59 -3.32 -4.48 -0.43
C HIS A 59 -3.02 -5.61 0.58
N THR A 60 -1.89 -6.28 0.45
CA THR A 60 -1.53 -7.44 1.29
C THR A 60 -0.81 -6.99 2.56
N MET A 61 0.39 -6.42 2.43
CA MET A 61 1.22 -6.03 3.57
C MET A 61 0.62 -4.86 4.36
N ASP A 62 0.20 -3.80 3.68
CA ASP A 62 -0.22 -2.56 4.35
C ASP A 62 -1.69 -2.62 4.81
N ALA A 63 -2.58 -3.23 4.01
CA ALA A 63 -4.01 -3.38 4.34
C ALA A 63 -4.39 -4.74 4.96
N GLY A 64 -3.48 -5.71 4.98
CA GLY A 64 -3.67 -7.00 5.64
C GLY A 64 -4.55 -8.00 4.87
N LEU A 65 -4.77 -7.79 3.57
CA LEU A 65 -5.54 -8.73 2.76
C LEU A 65 -4.73 -9.99 2.44
N THR A 66 -5.42 -11.11 2.41
CA THR A 66 -4.86 -12.41 2.04
C THR A 66 -5.00 -12.66 0.55
N CYS A 67 -4.23 -13.60 -0.01
CA CYS A 67 -4.25 -13.89 -1.45
C CYS A 67 -5.65 -14.28 -1.95
N ASP A 68 -6.40 -15.03 -1.15
CA ASP A 68 -7.78 -15.46 -1.41
C ASP A 68 -8.82 -14.34 -1.32
N SER A 69 -8.45 -13.18 -0.76
CA SER A 69 -9.31 -11.99 -0.80
C SER A 69 -9.50 -11.45 -2.23
N CYS A 70 -8.65 -11.86 -3.17
CA CYS A 70 -8.71 -11.45 -4.58
C CYS A 70 -8.69 -12.63 -5.55
N HIS A 71 -7.93 -13.68 -5.25
CA HIS A 71 -7.70 -14.80 -6.16
C HIS A 71 -8.48 -16.06 -5.77
N ASP A 72 -9.05 -16.80 -6.72
CA ASP A 72 -9.18 -16.51 -8.16
C ASP A 72 -10.53 -15.86 -8.52
N GLU A 73 -11.34 -15.50 -7.52
CA GLU A 73 -12.71 -15.01 -7.71
C GLU A 73 -12.77 -13.64 -8.40
N LEU A 74 -11.98 -12.66 -7.95
CA LEU A 74 -11.99 -11.31 -8.52
C LEU A 74 -10.97 -11.15 -9.64
N PHE A 75 -9.82 -11.81 -9.51
CA PHE A 75 -8.73 -11.76 -10.48
C PHE A 75 -8.08 -13.12 -10.60
N GLU A 76 -7.73 -13.50 -11.83
CA GLU A 76 -6.86 -14.66 -12.07
C GLU A 76 -5.43 -14.32 -11.61
N MET A 77 -4.65 -15.32 -11.17
CA MET A 77 -3.23 -15.15 -10.82
C MET A 77 -2.33 -15.02 -12.06
N GLU A 78 -2.76 -14.18 -13.02
CA GLU A 78 -2.09 -13.90 -14.27
C GLU A 78 -2.22 -12.41 -14.58
N SER A 79 -1.09 -11.70 -14.60
CA SER A 79 -1.07 -10.26 -14.86
C SER A 79 -1.62 -9.97 -16.26
N GLY A 80 -2.63 -9.10 -16.31
CA GLY A 80 -3.28 -8.69 -17.56
C GLY A 80 -4.44 -9.58 -18.02
N ALA A 81 -4.73 -10.71 -17.34
CA ALA A 81 -5.86 -11.58 -17.72
C ALA A 81 -7.21 -10.85 -17.72
N ALA A 82 -7.42 -9.93 -16.78
CA ALA A 82 -8.62 -9.09 -16.72
C ALA A 82 -8.80 -8.20 -17.96
N GLU A 83 -7.73 -7.83 -18.67
CA GLU A 83 -7.81 -6.99 -19.88
C GLU A 83 -8.52 -7.68 -21.05
N ALA A 84 -8.60 -9.01 -21.03
CA ALA A 84 -9.32 -9.79 -22.03
C ALA A 84 -10.82 -9.88 -21.75
N LYS A 85 -11.28 -9.44 -20.57
CA LYS A 85 -12.69 -9.49 -20.18
C LYS A 85 -13.40 -8.22 -20.64
N ASP A 86 -14.49 -8.37 -21.39
CA ASP A 86 -15.29 -7.24 -21.89
C ASP A 86 -15.92 -6.41 -20.77
N ASP A 87 -16.09 -6.99 -19.58
CA ASP A 87 -16.67 -6.34 -18.41
C ASP A 87 -15.63 -5.70 -17.49
N PHE A 88 -14.32 -5.72 -17.81
CA PHE A 88 -13.28 -5.02 -17.05
C PHE A 88 -13.34 -3.51 -17.28
N THR A 89 -14.38 -2.88 -16.71
CA THR A 89 -14.73 -1.48 -16.91
C THR A 89 -15.17 -0.85 -15.61
N MET A 90 -15.08 0.49 -15.51
CA MET A 90 -15.58 1.23 -14.35
C MET A 90 -17.06 0.95 -14.04
N ALA A 91 -17.88 0.66 -15.06
CA ALA A 91 -19.29 0.32 -14.87
C ALA A 91 -19.48 -0.97 -14.06
N SER A 92 -18.59 -1.95 -14.23
CA SER A 92 -18.59 -3.18 -13.42
C SER A 92 -18.04 -2.93 -12.02
N LEU A 93 -17.01 -2.07 -11.89
CA LEU A 93 -16.52 -1.64 -10.57
C LEU A 93 -17.64 -1.00 -9.74
N TYR A 94 -18.45 -0.13 -10.35
CA TYR A 94 -19.59 0.48 -9.64
C TYR A 94 -20.68 -0.51 -9.23
N LYS A 95 -20.65 -1.74 -9.75
CA LYS A 95 -21.55 -2.84 -9.40
C LYS A 95 -20.90 -3.86 -8.45
N GLY A 96 -19.70 -3.56 -7.92
CA GLY A 96 -18.98 -4.43 -6.99
C GLY A 96 -18.04 -5.43 -7.64
N GLY A 97 -17.78 -5.34 -8.95
CA GLY A 97 -16.81 -6.19 -9.63
C GLY A 97 -15.37 -5.66 -9.51
N TYR A 98 -14.38 -6.54 -9.70
CA TYR A 98 -12.97 -6.17 -9.76
C TYR A 98 -12.54 -5.30 -8.56
N CYS A 99 -11.88 -4.16 -8.80
CA CYS A 99 -11.46 -3.24 -7.74
C CYS A 99 -12.65 -2.72 -6.90
N GLY A 100 -13.84 -2.63 -7.52
CA GLY A 100 -15.03 -2.09 -6.91
C GLY A 100 -15.68 -2.98 -5.85
N SER A 101 -15.25 -4.24 -5.72
CA SER A 101 -15.67 -5.13 -4.63
C SER A 101 -15.29 -4.57 -3.25
N CYS A 102 -14.19 -3.82 -3.18
CA CYS A 102 -13.73 -3.13 -1.97
C CYS A 102 -13.66 -1.61 -2.13
N HIS A 103 -13.39 -1.08 -3.33
CA HIS A 103 -13.45 0.37 -3.61
C HIS A 103 -14.89 0.85 -3.84
N ASP A 104 -15.74 0.59 -2.84
CA ASP A 104 -17.19 0.81 -2.80
C ASP A 104 -17.60 2.09 -2.04
N GLY A 105 -16.68 2.71 -1.30
CA GLY A 105 -16.92 3.88 -0.45
C GLY A 105 -17.15 3.58 1.02
N SER A 106 -17.20 2.31 1.41
CA SER A 106 -17.35 1.82 2.77
C SER A 106 -16.11 1.04 3.23
N THR A 107 -15.68 0.06 2.42
CA THR A 107 -14.52 -0.79 2.69
C THR A 107 -13.23 -0.04 2.38
N ALA A 108 -13.19 0.64 1.23
CA ALA A 108 -12.14 1.55 0.83
C ALA A 108 -12.73 2.79 0.14
N PHE A 109 -11.89 3.73 -0.31
CA PHE A 109 -12.38 4.88 -1.05
C PHE A 109 -13.14 4.44 -2.32
N ALA A 110 -14.25 5.10 -2.62
CA ALA A 110 -15.08 4.74 -3.75
C ALA A 110 -14.36 4.97 -5.09
N SER A 111 -14.45 4.01 -6.01
CA SER A 111 -13.79 4.01 -7.32
C SER A 111 -14.15 5.22 -8.19
N ASN A 112 -15.26 5.90 -7.91
CA ASN A 112 -15.73 7.08 -8.63
C ASN A 112 -15.28 8.43 -8.02
N THR A 113 -14.44 8.44 -6.98
CA THR A 113 -14.07 9.69 -6.27
C THR A 113 -12.60 10.10 -6.44
N ARG A 114 -11.67 9.14 -6.61
CA ARG A 114 -10.22 9.39 -6.61
C ARG A 114 -9.54 8.80 -7.84
N CYS A 115 -9.96 9.23 -9.02
CA CYS A 115 -9.56 8.64 -10.30
C CYS A 115 -8.03 8.54 -10.48
N THR A 116 -7.29 9.58 -10.07
CA THR A 116 -5.83 9.66 -10.27
C THR A 116 -5.02 8.78 -9.31
N THR A 117 -5.67 8.12 -8.34
CA THR A 117 -4.98 7.14 -7.49
C THR A 117 -4.59 5.91 -8.29
N CYS A 118 -5.49 5.45 -9.18
CA CYS A 118 -5.23 4.28 -10.03
C CYS A 118 -4.84 4.70 -11.45
N HIS A 119 -5.54 5.69 -12.04
CA HIS A 119 -5.28 6.16 -13.41
C HIS A 119 -4.18 7.22 -13.43
N ILE A 120 -2.92 6.77 -13.46
CA ILE A 120 -1.75 7.65 -13.36
C ILE A 120 -1.41 8.38 -14.67
N GLY A 121 -2.02 7.95 -15.78
CA GLY A 121 -1.83 8.50 -17.12
C GLY A 121 -0.39 8.37 -17.63
N VAL A 122 -0.14 8.89 -18.84
CA VAL A 122 1.17 8.75 -19.51
C VAL A 122 2.32 9.36 -18.70
N ARG A 123 2.08 10.47 -18.01
CA ARG A 123 3.11 11.14 -17.18
C ARG A 123 3.41 10.35 -15.91
N GLY A 124 2.39 9.75 -15.30
CA GLY A 124 2.58 8.90 -14.13
C GLY A 124 3.31 7.63 -14.50
N HIS A 125 2.95 7.03 -15.63
CA HIS A 125 3.64 5.85 -16.15
C HIS A 125 5.11 6.14 -16.45
N ALA A 126 5.44 7.22 -17.17
CA ALA A 126 6.83 7.59 -17.45
C ALA A 126 7.66 7.76 -16.16
N ARG A 127 7.07 8.33 -15.10
CA ARG A 127 7.72 8.41 -13.78
C ARG A 127 7.92 7.04 -13.15
N LEU A 128 6.93 6.16 -13.24
CA LEU A 128 7.00 4.79 -12.73
C LEU A 128 8.12 3.99 -13.43
N MET A 129 8.28 4.19 -14.74
CA MET A 129 9.32 3.56 -15.55
C MET A 129 10.71 4.22 -15.41
N GLY A 130 10.84 5.29 -14.62
CA GLY A 130 12.12 5.98 -14.41
C GLY A 130 12.55 6.92 -15.55
N GLU A 131 11.65 7.28 -16.46
CA GLU A 131 11.93 8.08 -17.67
C GLU A 131 11.86 9.61 -17.43
N SER A 132 11.97 10.08 -16.18
CA SER A 132 11.93 11.51 -15.88
C SER A 132 13.28 12.19 -16.15
N GLY A 133 13.53 12.52 -17.41
CA GLY A 133 14.75 13.23 -17.82
C GLY A 133 14.66 13.98 -19.16
N SER A 134 13.57 14.70 -19.46
CA SER A 134 13.57 15.80 -20.47
C SER A 134 12.26 16.61 -20.56
N ALA A 135 11.47 16.70 -19.49
CA ALA A 135 10.38 17.68 -19.46
C ALA A 135 10.98 19.09 -19.22
N GLU A 136 11.62 19.64 -20.26
CA GLU A 136 11.94 21.05 -20.36
C GLU A 136 10.67 21.85 -20.10
N LYS A 137 10.76 22.80 -19.17
CA LYS A 137 9.68 23.72 -18.83
C LYS A 137 9.46 24.65 -20.02
N SER A 138 8.48 24.36 -20.87
CA SER A 138 7.94 25.35 -21.79
C SER A 138 6.77 26.08 -21.12
N HIS A 139 7.06 27.20 -20.47
CA HIS A 139 6.12 28.29 -20.23
C HIS A 139 6.87 29.60 -20.39
#